data_AF-A0A1Y1Y3L9-F1
#
_entry.id   AF-A0A1Y1Y3L9-F1
#
_cell.length_a   1.000
_cell.length_b   1.000
_cell.length_c   1.000
_cell.angle_alpha   90.00
_cell.angle_beta   90.00
_cell.angle_gamma   90.00
#
_symmetry.space_group_name_H-M   'P 1'
#
loop_
_entity.id
_entity.type
_entity.pdbx_description
1 polymer ?
#
loop_
_entity_poly.entity_id
_entity_poly.type
_entity_poly.pdbx_seq_one_letter_code
_entity_poly.pdbx_strand_id
1 'polypeptide(L)'
;MRVIVLLVLSISIQLVSSLECSRINTRREIRQLTTEERTRFIDSILELKRSGEYDKFVKQHNDYFEIAHGFAPFFPWHRWFLKKFEMALQQIDPLVTIPFWVLPIHLPLDASDLRLNYQSILSIGLVFRFTSS
;
A
#
# COMPACT_ATOMS: atom_id res chain seq x y z
N MET A 1 -4.84 32.40 38.37
CA MET A 1 -3.59 31.83 37.79
C MET A 1 -3.56 30.30 37.78
N ARG A 2 -3.73 29.60 38.91
CA ARG A 2 -3.63 28.12 38.97
C ARG A 2 -4.58 27.35 38.03
N VAL A 3 -5.84 27.78 37.89
CA VAL A 3 -6.84 27.10 37.03
C VAL A 3 -6.51 27.25 35.54
N ILE A 4 -6.08 28.44 35.11
CA ILE A 4 -5.70 28.71 33.72
C ILE A 4 -4.47 27.88 33.33
N VAL A 5 -3.48 27.77 34.23
CA VAL A 5 -2.28 26.95 34.01
C VAL A 5 -2.63 25.47 33.88
N LEU A 6 -3.54 24.94 34.69
CA LEU A 6 -4.01 23.55 34.59
C LEU A 6 -4.82 23.27 33.32
N LEU A 7 -5.67 24.21 32.89
CA LEU A 7 -6.41 24.11 31.64
C LEU A 7 -5.47 24.14 30.42
N VAL A 8 -4.49 25.03 30.40
CA VAL A 8 -3.49 25.08 29.33
C VAL A 8 -2.66 23.80 29.29
N LEU A 9 -2.16 23.31 30.44
CA LEU A 9 -1.41 22.06 30.52
C LEU A 9 -2.22 20.84 30.05
N SER A 10 -3.49 20.73 30.46
CA SER A 10 -4.34 19.61 30.06
C SER A 10 -4.68 19.63 28.57
N ILE A 11 -4.96 20.82 28.01
CA ILE A 11 -5.16 21.00 26.57
C ILE A 11 -3.87 20.65 25.80
N SER A 12 -2.70 21.07 26.30
CA SER A 12 -1.41 20.73 25.68
C SER A 12 -1.13 19.22 25.72
N ILE A 13 -1.43 18.54 26.83
CA ILE A 13 -1.26 17.08 26.96
C ILE A 13 -2.17 16.33 25.97
N GLN A 14 -3.43 16.73 25.86
CA GLN A 14 -4.39 16.13 24.90
C GLN A 14 -3.96 16.35 23.45
N LEU A 15 -3.38 17.51 23.12
CA LEU A 15 -2.84 17.78 21.78
C LEU A 15 -1.65 16.87 21.44
N VAL A 16 -0.71 16.68 22.37
CA VAL A 16 0.50 15.87 22.13
C VAL A 16 0.15 14.40 21.84
N SER A 17 -0.80 13.81 22.56
CA SER A 17 -1.24 12.42 22.32
C SER A 17 -1.90 12.22 20.95
N SER A 18 -2.50 13.27 20.37
CA SER A 18 -3.11 13.19 19.03
C SER A 18 -2.09 13.20 17.88
N LEU A 19 -0.84 13.57 18.17
CA LEU A 19 0.28 13.61 17.21
C LEU A 19 1.11 12.32 17.21
N GLU A 20 0.83 11.40 18.13
CA GLU A 20 1.50 10.10 18.17
C GLU A 20 1.02 9.21 17.02
N CYS A 21 1.96 8.56 16.34
CA CYS A 21 1.65 7.57 15.31
C CYS A 21 1.08 6.31 16.00
N SER A 22 -0.22 6.36 16.31
CA SER A 22 -0.91 5.33 17.08
C SER A 22 -0.99 3.98 16.34
N ARG A 23 -0.85 3.99 15.00
CA ARG A 23 -0.88 2.78 14.18
C ARG A 23 0.29 2.74 13.20
N ILE A 24 1.34 1.99 13.56
CA ILE A 24 2.43 1.62 12.67
C ILE A 24 2.02 0.35 11.90
N ASN A 25 1.82 0.47 10.59
CA ASN A 25 1.54 -0.68 9.73
C ASN A 25 2.85 -1.34 9.29
N THR A 26 2.99 -2.65 9.51
CA THR A 26 4.13 -3.42 9.03
C THR A 26 3.82 -4.06 7.69
N ARG A 27 4.55 -3.67 6.64
CA ARG A 27 4.48 -4.35 5.33
C ARG A 27 5.21 -5.67 5.42
N ARG A 28 4.55 -6.75 4.97
CA ARG A 28 5.10 -8.11 4.97
C ARG A 28 5.39 -8.58 3.57
N GLU A 29 6.31 -9.52 3.46
CA GLU A 29 6.60 -10.17 2.19
C GLU A 29 5.38 -11.02 1.79
N ILE A 30 5.01 -10.97 0.51
CA ILE A 30 3.72 -11.50 0.03
C ILE A 30 3.54 -13.01 0.19
N ARG A 31 4.62 -13.80 0.16
CA ARG A 31 4.63 -15.25 0.39
C ARG A 31 4.58 -15.60 1.87
N GLN A 32 4.79 -14.62 2.76
CA GLN A 32 4.72 -14.79 4.21
C GLN A 32 3.37 -14.39 4.81
N LEU A 33 2.42 -13.90 3.99
CA LEU A 33 1.07 -13.60 4.45
C LEU A 33 0.34 -14.86 4.91
N THR A 34 -0.43 -14.76 6.00
CA THR A 34 -1.39 -15.81 6.35
C THR A 34 -2.51 -15.88 5.31
N THR A 35 -3.28 -16.97 5.32
CA THR A 35 -4.45 -17.12 4.44
C THR A 35 -5.44 -15.97 4.63
N GLU A 36 -5.66 -15.54 5.87
CA GLU A 36 -6.58 -14.45 6.22
C GLU A 36 -6.06 -13.10 5.72
N GLU A 37 -4.76 -12.80 5.94
CA GLU A 37 -4.14 -11.58 5.45
C GLU A 37 -4.20 -11.50 3.91
N ARG A 38 -3.89 -12.61 3.24
CA ARG A 38 -3.95 -12.71 1.78
C ARG A 38 -5.38 -12.51 1.25
N THR A 39 -6.36 -13.12 1.91
CA THR A 39 -7.78 -13.01 1.54
C THR A 39 -8.26 -11.57 1.68
N ARG A 40 -8.02 -10.92 2.82
CA ARG A 40 -8.37 -9.50 3.02
C ARG A 40 -7.77 -8.58 1.97
N PHE A 41 -6.49 -8.80 1.65
CA PHE A 41 -5.80 -8.00 0.63
C PHE A 41 -6.45 -8.17 -0.74
N ILE A 42 -6.69 -9.41 -1.18
CA ILE A 42 -7.32 -9.71 -2.48
C ILE A 42 -8.75 -9.16 -2.53
N ASP A 43 -9.55 -9.41 -1.51
CA ASP A 43 -10.94 -8.97 -1.44
C ASP A 43 -11.04 -7.44 -1.48
N SER A 44 -10.16 -6.74 -0.77
CA SER A 44 -10.11 -5.27 -0.79
C SER A 44 -9.76 -4.72 -2.17
N ILE A 45 -8.89 -5.39 -2.93
CA ILE A 45 -8.57 -4.98 -4.30
C ILE A 45 -9.74 -5.25 -5.25
N LEU A 46 -10.39 -6.41 -5.13
CA LEU A 46 -11.55 -6.75 -5.95
C LEU A 46 -12.69 -5.76 -5.70
N GLU A 47 -12.91 -5.37 -4.45
CA GLU A 47 -13.89 -4.34 -4.10
C GLU A 47 -13.50 -2.95 -4.66
N LEU A 48 -12.23 -2.56 -4.54
CA LEU A 48 -11.73 -1.30 -5.11
C LEU A 48 -11.86 -1.26 -6.65
N LYS A 49 -11.75 -2.42 -7.31
CA LYS A 49 -12.02 -2.56 -8.75
C LYS A 49 -13.50 -2.45 -9.05
N ARG A 50 -14.35 -3.13 -8.28
CA ARG A 50 -15.81 -3.11 -8.46
C ARG A 50 -16.38 -1.69 -8.31
N SER A 51 -15.81 -0.87 -7.44
CA SER A 51 -16.24 0.53 -7.26
C SER A 51 -15.75 1.48 -8.37
N GLY A 52 -14.83 1.04 -9.24
CA GLY A 52 -14.18 1.87 -10.25
C GLY A 52 -13.08 2.79 -9.71
N GLU A 53 -12.83 2.79 -8.39
CA GLU A 53 -11.74 3.60 -7.79
C GLU A 53 -10.36 3.10 -8.23
N TYR A 54 -10.19 1.79 -8.47
CA TYR A 54 -8.94 1.22 -8.97
C TYR A 54 -8.51 1.87 -10.30
N ASP A 55 -9.44 2.10 -11.22
CA ASP A 55 -9.14 2.68 -12.53
C ASP A 55 -8.66 4.13 -12.44
N LYS A 56 -9.05 4.86 -11.38
CA LYS A 56 -8.51 6.20 -11.11
C LYS A 56 -7.02 6.14 -10.77
N PHE A 57 -6.56 5.13 -10.03
CA PHE A 57 -5.14 4.93 -9.75
C PHE A 57 -4.36 4.56 -11.01
N VAL A 58 -4.94 3.73 -11.88
CA VAL A 58 -4.35 3.41 -13.20
C VAL A 58 -4.22 4.68 -14.04
N LYS A 59 -5.31 5.45 -14.17
CA LYS A 59 -5.30 6.72 -14.90
C LYS A 59 -4.27 7.69 -14.34
N GLN A 60 -4.23 7.86 -13.02
CA GLN A 60 -3.29 8.75 -12.35
C GLN A 60 -1.84 8.33 -12.57
N HIS A 61 -1.54 7.03 -12.56
CA HIS A 61 -0.20 6.56 -12.88
C HIS A 61 0.20 6.91 -14.33
N ASN A 62 -0.73 6.72 -15.27
CA ASN A 62 -0.51 7.07 -16.69
C ASN A 62 -0.35 8.58 -16.90
N ASP A 63 -1.21 9.40 -16.29
CA ASP A 63 -1.18 10.86 -16.41
C ASP A 63 0.16 11.45 -15.91
N TYR A 64 0.80 10.80 -14.93
CA TYR A 64 2.06 11.26 -14.32
C TYR A 64 3.28 10.48 -14.77
N PHE A 65 3.18 9.64 -15.82
CA PHE A 65 4.26 8.74 -16.24
C PHE A 65 5.62 9.43 -16.38
N GLU A 66 5.67 10.56 -17.09
CA GLU A 66 6.89 11.34 -17.36
C GLU A 66 7.56 11.92 -16.10
N ILE A 67 6.77 12.16 -15.04
CA ILE A 67 7.28 12.69 -13.76
C ILE A 67 7.66 11.54 -12.84
N ALA A 68 6.86 10.48 -12.85
CA ALA A 68 7.00 9.31 -12.01
C ALA A 68 8.18 8.43 -12.42
N HIS A 69 8.68 8.54 -13.65
CA HIS A 69 9.73 7.69 -14.22
C HIS A 69 10.90 8.50 -14.78
N GLY A 70 12.08 7.90 -14.85
CA GLY A 70 13.26 8.48 -15.53
C GLY A 70 13.96 9.63 -14.80
N PHE A 71 13.39 10.17 -13.72
CA PHE A 71 13.92 11.35 -13.02
C PHE A 71 13.90 11.21 -11.49
N ALA A 72 14.45 12.22 -10.82
CA ALA A 72 14.56 12.31 -9.36
C ALA A 72 13.25 11.99 -8.57
N PRO A 73 12.03 12.31 -9.07
CA PRO A 73 10.81 12.01 -8.34
C PRO A 73 10.42 10.52 -8.30
N PHE A 74 11.13 9.61 -8.99
CA PHE A 74 10.72 8.20 -9.10
C PHE A 74 10.36 7.57 -7.74
N PHE A 75 11.29 7.56 -6.79
CA PHE A 75 11.07 6.97 -5.48
C PHE A 75 10.01 7.70 -4.62
N PRO A 76 10.07 9.04 -4.44
CA PRO A 76 9.08 9.73 -3.63
C PRO A 76 7.67 9.68 -4.24
N TRP A 77 7.53 9.76 -5.58
CA TRP A 77 6.23 9.68 -6.24
C TRP A 77 5.59 8.31 -6.04
N HIS A 78 6.34 7.21 -6.27
CA HIS A 78 5.81 5.86 -6.08
C HIS A 78 5.51 5.55 -4.60
N ARG A 79 6.33 6.05 -3.67
CA ARG A 79 6.03 5.93 -2.23
C ARG A 79 4.72 6.60 -1.87
N TRP A 80 4.49 7.83 -2.35
CA TRP A 80 3.25 8.56 -2.14
C TRP A 80 2.06 7.87 -2.79
N PHE A 81 2.21 7.42 -4.04
CA PHE A 81 1.19 6.69 -4.79
C PHE A 81 0.74 5.42 -4.05
N LEU A 82 1.69 4.58 -3.63
CA LEU A 82 1.40 3.38 -2.85
C LEU A 82 0.75 3.71 -1.50
N LYS A 83 1.11 4.83 -0.86
CA LYS A 83 0.45 5.24 0.38
C LYS A 83 -1.01 5.62 0.14
N LYS A 84 -1.31 6.34 -0.95
CA LYS A 84 -2.69 6.67 -1.34
C LYS A 84 -3.50 5.42 -1.68
N PHE A 85 -2.89 4.48 -2.40
CA PHE A 85 -3.53 3.21 -2.72
C PHE A 85 -3.83 2.39 -1.45
N GLU A 86 -2.87 2.30 -0.52
CA GLU A 86 -3.06 1.62 0.77
C GLU A 86 -4.19 2.27 1.59
N MET A 87 -4.24 3.60 1.62
CA MET A 87 -5.33 4.33 2.30
C MET A 87 -6.70 4.04 1.70
N ALA A 88 -6.81 3.88 0.38
CA ALA A 88 -8.06 3.51 -0.29
C ALA A 88 -8.48 2.08 0.06
N LEU A 89 -7.55 1.13 0.05
CA LEU A 89 -7.82 -0.23 0.54
C LEU A 89 -8.23 -0.24 2.02
N GLN A 90 -7.64 0.63 2.84
CA GLN A 90 -7.98 0.76 4.26
C GLN A 90 -9.35 1.40 4.52
N GLN A 91 -9.95 2.07 3.54
CA GLN A 91 -11.37 2.45 3.62
C GLN A 91 -12.30 1.25 3.48
N ILE A 92 -11.83 0.17 2.84
CA ILE A 92 -12.59 -1.08 2.64
C ILE A 92 -12.34 -2.03 3.83
N ASP A 93 -11.08 -2.30 4.16
CA ASP A 93 -10.67 -3.05 5.35
C ASP A 93 -9.51 -2.33 6.07
N PRO A 94 -9.75 -1.73 7.25
CA PRO A 94 -8.72 -0.99 7.99
C PRO A 94 -7.48 -1.79 8.40
N LEU A 95 -7.54 -3.14 8.35
CA LEU A 95 -6.41 -4.01 8.68
C LEU A 95 -5.50 -4.30 7.48
N VAL A 96 -5.91 -3.95 6.26
CA VAL A 96 -5.10 -4.21 5.07
C VAL A 96 -3.87 -3.31 5.04
N THR A 97 -2.74 -3.95 4.73
CA THR A 97 -1.45 -3.29 4.46
C THR A 97 -0.90 -3.87 3.17
N ILE A 98 -0.37 -3.02 2.29
CA ILE A 98 0.17 -3.50 1.00
C ILE A 98 1.41 -4.38 1.27
N PRO A 99 1.43 -5.63 0.80
CA PRO A 99 2.61 -6.49 0.89
C PRO A 99 3.69 -6.09 -0.11
N PHE A 100 4.92 -6.56 0.09
CA PHE A 100 6.01 -6.39 -0.86
C PHE A 100 6.46 -7.72 -1.46
N TRP A 101 7.11 -7.64 -2.62
CA TRP A 101 7.71 -8.78 -3.29
C TRP A 101 9.22 -8.67 -3.18
N VAL A 102 9.87 -9.67 -2.55
CA VAL A 102 11.34 -9.79 -2.59
C VAL A 102 11.76 -10.54 -3.84
N LEU A 103 12.53 -9.89 -4.70
CA LEU A 103 13.18 -10.56 -5.83
C LEU A 103 14.28 -11.49 -5.30
N PRO A 104 14.41 -12.71 -5.84
CA PRO A 104 15.54 -13.58 -5.50
C PRO A 104 16.85 -12.89 -5.86
N ILE A 105 17.78 -12.82 -4.90
CA ILE A 105 19.12 -12.23 -5.12
C ILE A 105 20.00 -13.13 -6.00
N HIS A 106 19.58 -14.39 -6.19
CA HIS A 106 20.11 -15.33 -7.15
C HIS A 106 18.94 -15.77 -8.04
N LEU A 107 18.87 -15.24 -9.26
CA LEU A 107 18.02 -15.83 -10.29
C LEU A 107 18.81 -16.99 -10.90
N PRO A 108 18.45 -18.28 -10.68
CA PRO A 108 18.86 -19.30 -11.62
C PRO A 108 18.20 -18.98 -12.96
N LEU A 109 18.90 -19.25 -14.08
CA LEU A 109 18.42 -19.08 -15.45
C LEU A 109 17.26 -20.03 -15.82
N ASP A 110 16.54 -20.54 -14.82
CA ASP A 110 15.43 -21.46 -14.97
C ASP A 110 14.10 -20.74 -14.70
N ALA A 111 13.32 -20.59 -15.76
CA ALA A 111 11.98 -20.02 -15.75
C ALA A 111 10.93 -20.89 -15.02
N SER A 112 11.28 -22.09 -14.55
CA SER A 112 10.37 -22.99 -13.83
C SER A 112 10.02 -22.47 -12.42
N ASP A 113 10.94 -21.73 -11.78
CA ASP A 113 10.67 -21.04 -10.50
C ASP A 113 9.77 -19.80 -10.67
N LEU A 114 9.76 -19.19 -11.87
CA LEU A 114 8.75 -18.19 -12.24
C LEU A 114 7.37 -18.85 -12.42
N ARG A 115 7.34 -20.14 -12.80
CA ARG A 115 6.11 -20.91 -13.08
C ARG A 115 5.43 -21.44 -11.81
N LEU A 116 6.19 -21.84 -10.79
CA LEU A 116 5.63 -22.14 -9.45
C LEU A 116 5.11 -20.89 -8.75
N ASN A 117 5.64 -19.71 -9.09
CA ASN A 117 5.08 -18.42 -8.70
C ASN A 117 3.89 -17.98 -9.57
N TYR A 118 3.58 -18.63 -10.69
CA TYR A 118 2.61 -18.10 -11.67
C TYR A 118 1.16 -18.12 -11.15
N GLN A 119 0.77 -19.08 -10.30
CA GLN A 119 -0.56 -19.07 -9.68
C GLN A 119 -0.71 -17.91 -8.67
N SER A 120 0.38 -17.51 -8.02
CA SER A 120 0.46 -16.31 -7.17
C SER A 120 0.54 -15.03 -8.02
N ILE A 121 1.31 -15.05 -9.12
CA ILE A 121 1.49 -13.95 -10.08
C ILE A 121 0.24 -13.70 -10.90
N LEU A 122 -0.61 -14.67 -11.19
CA LEU A 122 -1.89 -14.41 -11.86
C LEU A 122 -2.89 -13.76 -10.91
N SER A 123 -2.83 -14.06 -9.60
CA SER A 123 -3.63 -13.35 -8.60
C SER A 123 -3.12 -11.92 -8.31
N ILE A 124 -1.80 -11.67 -8.41
CA ILE A 124 -1.13 -10.42 -7.97
C ILE A 124 -0.66 -9.54 -9.15
N GLY A 125 -0.27 -10.14 -10.28
CA GLY A 125 0.00 -9.45 -11.55
C GLY A 125 -1.26 -8.78 -12.12
N LEU A 126 -2.45 -9.23 -11.70
CA LEU A 126 -3.70 -8.52 -11.93
C LEU A 126 -3.87 -7.27 -11.04
N VAL A 127 -3.06 -7.13 -9.97
CA VAL A 127 -3.18 -6.08 -8.94
C VAL A 127 -2.23 -4.92 -9.18
N PHE A 128 -1.02 -5.18 -9.69
CA PHE A 128 0.01 -4.15 -9.91
C PHE A 128 0.27 -3.81 -11.38
N ARG A 129 -0.53 -4.35 -12.30
CA ARG A 129 -0.45 -3.95 -13.70
C ARG A 129 -1.23 -2.66 -13.93
N PHE A 130 -0.58 -1.53 -13.67
CA PHE A 130 -1.05 -0.18 -14.04
C PHE A 130 -0.75 0.12 -15.52
N THR A 131 -1.03 -0.82 -16.42
CA THR A 131 -0.92 -0.58 -17.87
C THR A 131 -2.32 -0.64 -18.46
N SER A 132 -2.68 0.35 -19.27
CA SER A 132 -3.94 0.35 -20.02
C SER A 132 -4.06 -0.91 -20.87
N SER A 133 -5.20 -1.60 -20.75
CA SER A 133 -5.69 -2.58 -21.71
C SER A 133 -5.89 -1.93 -23.08
#